data_AF-E8X2U4-F1
#
_entry.id   AF-E8X2U4-F1
#
_cell.length_a   1.000
_cell.length_b   1.000
_cell.length_c   1.000
_cell.angle_alpha   90.00
_cell.angle_beta   90.00
_cell.angle_gamma   90.00
#
_symmetry.space_group_name_H-M   'P 1'
#
loop_
_entity.id
_entity.type
_entity.pdbx_description
1 polymer ?
#
loop_
_entity_poly.entity_id
_entity_poly.type
_entity_poly.pdbx_seq_one_letter_code
_entity_poly.pdbx_strand_id
1 'polypeptide(L)'
;MNDKRNLPAFASEAEEAQWWFDHREERDVEFAEAIRTGRAQTNMVRNRMAAREQASVPTTITIQDADAMTAARLAERNGMELSTYLHDLMHRAIQRENEQAA
;
A
#
# COMPACT_ATOMS: atom_id res chain seq x y z
N MET A 1 -4.21 15.74 -19.86
CA MET A 1 -3.25 14.63 -19.74
C MET A 1 -3.95 13.38 -20.21
N ASN A 2 -3.73 12.97 -21.46
CA ASN A 2 -4.44 11.83 -22.03
C ASN A 2 -3.57 11.14 -23.06
N ASP A 3 -2.38 10.70 -22.66
CA ASP A 3 -1.51 9.91 -23.54
C ASP A 3 -1.92 8.44 -23.40
N LYS A 4 -3.05 8.12 -24.03
CA LYS A 4 -3.37 6.73 -24.35
C LYS A 4 -2.26 6.28 -25.27
N ARG A 5 -1.38 5.38 -24.81
CA ARG A 5 -0.43 4.69 -25.68
C ARG A 5 -1.22 4.24 -26.90
N ASN A 6 -0.85 4.69 -28.10
CA ASN A 6 -1.48 4.33 -29.38
C ASN A 6 -1.20 2.85 -29.66
N LEU A 7 -1.78 1.97 -28.85
CA LEU A 7 -1.83 0.55 -29.14
C LEU A 7 -2.83 0.37 -30.29
N PRO A 8 -2.47 -0.38 -31.33
CA PRO A 8 -3.43 -0.79 -32.35
C PRO A 8 -4.62 -1.51 -31.71
N ALA A 9 -5.80 -1.41 -32.32
CA ALA A 9 -6.91 -2.27 -31.95
C ALA A 9 -6.64 -3.66 -32.55
N PHE A 10 -6.36 -4.65 -31.71
CA PHE A 10 -6.15 -6.03 -32.14
C PHE A 10 -7.48 -6.77 -32.24
N ALA A 11 -7.65 -7.58 -33.28
CA ALA A 11 -8.82 -8.43 -33.46
C ALA A 11 -8.71 -9.76 -32.69
N SER A 12 -7.48 -10.17 -32.32
CA SER A 12 -7.23 -11.40 -31.57
C SER A 12 -5.99 -11.32 -30.68
N GLU A 13 -5.93 -12.18 -29.67
CA GLU A 13 -4.76 -12.32 -28.77
C GLU A 13 -3.51 -12.79 -29.52
N ALA A 14 -3.67 -13.63 -30.56
CA ALA A 14 -2.54 -14.09 -31.38
C ALA A 14 -1.93 -12.94 -32.21
N GLU A 15 -2.76 -12.06 -32.74
CA GLU A 15 -2.33 -10.85 -33.46
C GLU A 15 -1.62 -9.88 -32.51
N GLU A 16 -2.16 -9.69 -31.32
CA GLU A 16 -1.51 -8.89 -30.28
C GLU A 16 -0.15 -9.47 -29.89
N ALA A 17 -0.07 -10.78 -29.64
CA ALA A 17 1.19 -11.45 -29.26
C ALA A 17 2.25 -11.33 -30.36
N GLN A 18 1.86 -11.47 -31.62
CA GLN A 18 2.78 -11.28 -32.74
C GLN A 18 3.25 -9.83 -32.84
N TRP A 19 2.35 -8.86 -32.66
CA TRP A 19 2.70 -7.44 -32.64
C TRP A 19 3.69 -7.12 -31.51
N TRP A 20 3.47 -7.66 -30.31
CA TRP A 20 4.42 -7.53 -29.19
C TRP A 20 5.78 -8.13 -29.52
N PHE A 21 5.81 -9.30 -30.16
CA PHE A 21 7.06 -9.96 -30.55
C PHE A 21 7.82 -9.14 -31.61
N ASP A 22 7.12 -8.60 -32.59
CA ASP A 22 7.71 -7.83 -33.69
C ASP A 22 8.24 -6.47 -33.22
N HIS A 23 7.58 -5.83 -32.24
CA HIS A 23 7.95 -4.50 -31.73
C HIS A 23 8.80 -4.55 -30.44
N ARG A 24 9.22 -5.73 -29.99
CA ARG A 24 9.89 -5.91 -28.68
C ARG A 24 11.11 -5.01 -28.49
N GLU A 25 11.93 -4.81 -29.53
CA GLU A 25 13.20 -4.06 -29.43
C GLU A 25 12.96 -2.56 -29.25
N GLU A 26 11.99 -1.99 -29.98
CA GLU A 26 11.58 -0.60 -29.82
C GLU A 26 10.99 -0.36 -28.42
N ARG A 27 10.15 -1.31 -27.97
CA ARG A 27 9.50 -1.24 -26.66
C ARG A 27 10.48 -1.39 -25.51
N ASP A 28 11.51 -2.22 -25.65
CA ASP A 28 12.56 -2.37 -24.65
C ASP A 28 13.32 -1.06 -24.43
N VAL A 29 13.59 -0.30 -25.51
CA VAL A 29 14.20 1.03 -25.43
C VAL A 29 13.25 2.03 -24.75
N GLU A 30 11.97 2.04 -25.12
CA GLU A 30 10.94 2.89 -24.50
C GLU A 30 10.82 2.59 -22.99
N PHE A 31 10.81 1.31 -22.60
CA PHE A 31 10.73 0.89 -21.21
C PHE A 31 11.99 1.25 -20.42
N ALA A 32 13.18 1.05 -21.01
CA ALA A 32 14.44 1.47 -20.40
C ALA A 32 14.47 2.99 -20.17
N GLU A 33 13.99 3.78 -21.13
CA GLU A 33 13.87 5.22 -20.99
C GLU A 33 12.84 5.63 -19.93
N ALA A 34 11.68 4.97 -19.90
CA ALA A 34 10.65 5.22 -18.89
C ALA A 34 11.16 4.93 -17.47
N ILE A 35 11.97 3.87 -17.29
CA ILE A 35 12.64 3.56 -16.03
C ILE A 35 13.63 4.67 -15.69
N ARG A 36 14.51 5.05 -16.63
CA ARG A 36 15.53 6.09 -16.43
C ARG A 36 14.93 7.45 -16.07
N THR A 37 13.80 7.81 -16.67
CA THR A 37 13.13 9.10 -16.48
C THR A 37 12.11 9.10 -15.35
N GLY A 38 11.97 7.98 -14.61
CA GLY A 38 11.02 7.85 -13.51
C GLY A 38 9.55 7.85 -13.94
N ARG A 39 9.26 7.69 -15.24
CA ARG A 39 7.91 7.53 -15.79
C ARG A 39 7.36 6.10 -15.60
N ALA A 40 8.25 5.13 -15.44
CA ALA A 40 7.87 3.76 -15.14
C ALA A 40 7.29 3.68 -13.72
N GLN A 41 6.03 3.30 -13.59
CA GLN A 41 5.43 3.04 -12.29
C GLN A 41 5.92 1.70 -11.76
N THR A 42 6.88 1.72 -10.83
CA THR A 42 7.24 0.54 -10.05
C THR A 42 6.07 0.18 -9.14
N ASN A 43 5.49 -0.99 -9.38
CA ASN A 43 4.60 -1.77 -8.51
C ASN A 43 3.82 -0.94 -7.47
N MET A 44 2.62 -0.46 -7.83
CA MET A 44 1.77 0.40 -7.00
C MET A 44 1.54 -0.13 -5.57
N VAL A 45 1.56 -1.45 -5.39
CA VAL A 45 1.41 -2.09 -4.06
C VAL A 45 2.61 -1.77 -3.16
N ARG A 46 3.83 -1.83 -3.70
CA ARG A 46 5.06 -1.53 -2.94
C ARG A 46 5.14 -0.05 -2.58
N ASN A 47 4.73 0.84 -3.48
CA ASN A 47 4.68 2.28 -3.19
C ASN A 47 3.61 2.63 -2.15
N ARG A 48 2.44 1.95 -2.17
CA ARG A 48 1.42 2.12 -1.11
C ARG A 48 1.89 1.61 0.24
N MET A 49 2.60 0.48 0.28
CA MET A 49 3.17 -0.07 1.51
C MET A 49 4.26 0.85 2.06
N ALA A 50 5.19 1.30 1.22
CA ALA A 50 6.23 2.25 1.62
C ALA A 50 5.65 3.59 2.11
N ALA A 51 4.58 4.10 1.48
CA ALA A 51 3.90 5.31 1.95
C ALA A 51 3.21 5.12 3.31
N ARG A 52 2.68 3.93 3.60
CA ARG A 52 2.11 3.59 4.92
C ARG A 52 3.21 3.43 5.99
N GLU A 53 4.33 2.81 5.64
CA GLU A 53 5.50 2.67 6.52
C GLU A 53 6.10 4.04 6.85
N GLN A 54 6.22 4.94 5.86
CA GLN A 54 6.67 6.32 6.08
C GLN A 54 5.70 7.16 6.93
N ALA A 55 4.42 6.76 7.02
CA ALA A 55 3.42 7.42 7.84
C ALA A 55 3.36 6.89 9.29
N SER A 56 4.09 5.81 9.61
CA SER A 56 4.09 5.16 10.92
C SER A 56 5.44 5.38 11.61
N VAL A 57 5.48 6.24 12.63
CA VAL A 57 6.67 6.38 13.48
C VAL A 57 6.58 5.35 14.62
N PRO A 58 7.42 4.30 14.63
CA PRO A 58 7.40 3.31 15.71
C PRO A 58 7.79 4.00 17.01
N THR A 59 6.86 4.00 17.98
CA THR A 59 7.06 4.62 19.29
C THR A 59 6.89 3.58 20.37
N THR A 60 7.82 3.55 21.32
CA THR A 60 7.72 2.69 22.50
C THR A 60 6.98 3.45 23.60
N ILE A 61 5.91 2.86 24.11
CA ILE A 61 5.08 3.44 25.17
C ILE A 61 5.07 2.46 26.35
N THR A 62 5.34 2.95 27.55
CA THR A 62 5.21 2.16 28.77
C THR A 62 3.77 2.23 29.28
N ILE A 63 3.18 1.08 29.54
CA ILE A 63 1.83 0.94 30.12
C ILE A 63 1.93 0.27 31.49
N GLN A 64 0.97 0.55 32.36
CA GLN A 64 0.91 -0.10 33.68
C GLN A 64 0.54 -1.58 33.53
N ASP A 65 1.09 -2.44 34.40
CA ASP A 65 0.86 -3.88 34.34
C ASP A 65 -0.64 -4.25 34.39
N ALA A 66 -1.42 -3.56 35.22
CA ALA A 66 -2.86 -3.79 35.33
C ALA A 66 -3.61 -3.53 34.00
N ASP A 67 -3.21 -2.46 33.29
CA ASP A 67 -3.80 -2.10 32.00
C ASP A 67 -3.34 -3.07 30.90
N ALA A 68 -2.06 -3.48 30.93
CA ALA A 68 -1.52 -4.46 30.00
C ALA A 68 -2.24 -5.81 30.11
N MET A 69 -2.48 -6.29 31.33
CA MET A 69 -3.23 -7.51 31.58
C MET A 69 -4.67 -7.41 31.09
N THR A 70 -5.31 -6.26 31.32
CA THR A 70 -6.67 -6.01 30.87
C THR A 70 -6.75 -6.00 29.34
N ALA A 71 -5.81 -5.33 28.67
CA ALA A 71 -5.71 -5.29 27.22
C ALA A 71 -5.46 -6.68 26.63
N ALA A 72 -4.57 -7.49 27.23
CA ALA A 72 -4.33 -8.88 26.82
C ALA A 72 -5.61 -9.72 26.87
N ARG A 73 -6.35 -9.65 27.97
CA ARG A 73 -7.63 -10.37 28.10
C ARG A 73 -8.66 -9.92 27.06
N LEU A 74 -8.71 -8.63 26.74
CA LEU A 74 -9.62 -8.11 25.72
C LEU A 74 -9.19 -8.53 24.31
N ALA A 75 -7.88 -8.55 24.02
CA ALA A 75 -7.35 -9.02 22.76
C ALA A 75 -7.71 -10.49 22.50
N GLU A 76 -7.49 -11.36 23.50
CA GLU A 76 -7.88 -12.78 23.46
C GLU A 76 -9.37 -12.95 23.19
N ARG A 77 -10.22 -12.20 23.89
CA ARG A 77 -11.68 -12.26 23.71
C ARG A 77 -12.12 -11.85 22.30
N ASN A 78 -11.37 -10.97 21.66
CA ASN A 78 -11.63 -10.52 20.29
C ASN A 78 -10.88 -11.36 19.24
N GLY A 79 -10.14 -12.38 19.64
CA GLY A 79 -9.33 -13.21 18.72
C GLY A 79 -8.24 -12.41 18.00
N MET A 80 -7.75 -11.34 18.61
CA MET A 80 -6.72 -10.46 18.06
C MET A 80 -5.41 -10.58 18.82
N GLU A 81 -4.31 -10.34 18.12
CA GLU A 81 -3.00 -10.15 18.74
C GLU A 81 -2.98 -8.84 19.54
N LEU A 82 -2.24 -8.81 20.66
CA LEU A 82 -2.25 -7.71 21.62
C LEU A 82 -1.87 -6.36 20.99
N SER A 83 -0.81 -6.31 20.19
CA SER A 83 -0.36 -5.07 19.54
C SER A 83 -1.40 -4.53 18.56
N THR A 84 -2.08 -5.43 17.83
CA THR A 84 -3.18 -5.07 16.92
C THR A 84 -4.37 -4.51 17.70
N TYR A 85 -4.75 -5.15 18.80
CA TYR A 85 -5.83 -4.68 19.66
C TYR A 85 -5.50 -3.31 20.27
N LEU A 86 -4.27 -3.12 20.76
CA LEU A 86 -3.81 -1.86 21.33
C LEU A 86 -3.81 -0.73 20.29
N HIS A 87 -3.37 -1.01 19.06
CA HIS A 87 -3.39 -0.05 17.97
C HIS A 87 -4.83 0.43 17.67
N ASP A 88 -5.78 -0.50 17.54
CA ASP A 88 -7.19 -0.16 17.29
C ASP A 88 -7.86 0.54 18.49
N LEU A 89 -7.54 0.14 19.72
CA LEU A 89 -8.01 0.80 20.94
C LEU A 89 -7.52 2.25 21.00
N MET A 90 -6.23 2.48 20.74
CA MET A 90 -5.63 3.81 20.73
C MET A 90 -6.25 4.68 19.63
N HIS A 91 -6.45 4.13 18.43
CA HIS A 91 -7.08 4.86 17.34
C HIS A 91 -8.49 5.33 17.71
N ARG A 92 -9.32 4.45 18.29
CA ARG A 92 -10.68 4.79 18.73
C ARG A 92 -10.69 5.78 19.88
N ALA A 93 -9.74 5.68 20.82
CA ALA A 93 -9.61 6.65 21.91
C ALA A 93 -9.32 8.05 21.36
N ILE A 94 -8.35 8.17 20.44
CA ILE A 94 -8.01 9.45 19.81
C ILE A 94 -9.19 10.05 19.05
N GLN A 95 -9.95 9.24 18.31
CA GLN A 95 -11.15 9.72 17.60
C GLN A 95 -12.19 10.30 18.56
N ARG A 96 -12.47 9.60 19.69
CA ARG A 96 -13.42 10.09 20.70
C ARG A 96 -12.97 11.40 21.32
N GLU A 97 -11.69 11.52 21.67
CA GLU A 97 -11.14 12.77 22.21
C GLU A 97 -11.27 13.93 21.20
N ASN A 98 -11.03 13.65 19.92
CA ASN A 98 -11.16 14.65 18.86
C ASN A 98 -12.61 15.07 18.62
N GLU A 99 -13.56 14.14 18.73
CA GLU A 99 -15.01 14.44 18.68
C GLU A 99 -15.48 15.23 19.89
N GLN A 100 -14.92 15.00 21.08
CA GLN A 100 -15.26 15.72 22.30
C GLN A 100 -14.62 17.12 22.38
N ALA A 101 -13.51 17.34 21.69
CA ALA A 101 -12.81 18.63 21.64
C ALA A 101 -13.38 19.60 20.58
N ALA A 102 -14.30 19.14 19.71
CA ALA A 102 -14.95 19.92 18.65
C ALA A 102 -16.30 20.48 19.09
#